data_AF-A0A938TQ39-F1
#
_entry.id   AF-A0A938TQ39-F1
#
_cell.length_a   1.000
_cell.length_b   1.000
_cell.length_c   1.000
_cell.angle_alpha   90.00
_cell.angle_beta   90.00
_cell.angle_gamma   90.00
#
_symmetry.space_group_name_H-M   'P 1'
#
loop_
_entity.id
_entity.type
_entity.pdbx_description
1 polymer ?
#
loop_
_entity_poly.entity_id
_entity_poly.type
_entity_poly.pdbx_seq_one_letter_code
_entity_poly.pdbx_strand_id
1 'polypeptide(L)'
;MPLPFRFLFMAWVAIAPAWAETGPRLDDADLSIAGQAVQELARMGASAFPTIREVLASGSAQQRWGATVALYHSTADPDPFLPELSRQLSEQDERLVQASLGVLARLESRAEPALPALKALLAHEEPEIRRATLAAIAGIGTAAQDSVPGILPLLEDESDAVRLAAADAMRRIQPPVPLSAERLADYVAWVQERVPALMRENSVPGVSIAIIQRGEVAWAQGFGVRDARTGDAVTTETVFEAASMSKPVLALIAMQLVQDGRLDLDRPLVDYLGRDYLPGQPEHRRITARMALAHRTGLPNWREGYAEMGGPLTLRFPPGSEYTYSGEGILFLQRAIEAITGVPLDRLASERLFAPLGLVRTSFVWNEALERDLASGHLEDGSFKERTRYRAPNAAYSLYTTPREYARLMLTLQRPQLLGERALTDASIGLMLRRELRVDDENAVLRPGLARSVASYRALGWSLDVTAEGDVVAHSGSNSSGFRSFGQFNPAKGSGLVIFANGEGGYALRAAVIERIGDL
;
A
#
# COMPACT_ATOMS: atom_id res chain seq x y z
N MET A 1 11.40 -4.32 3.60
CA MET A 1 12.33 -5.23 4.33
C MET A 1 12.10 -6.63 3.83
N PRO A 2 13.06 -7.30 3.17
CA PRO A 2 12.86 -8.69 2.80
C PRO A 2 13.02 -9.53 4.08
N LEU A 3 11.99 -10.28 4.45
CA LEU A 3 12.12 -11.34 5.44
C LEU A 3 13.07 -12.42 4.87
N PRO A 4 14.06 -12.87 5.64
CA PRO A 4 15.07 -13.80 5.16
C PRO A 4 14.57 -15.25 5.24
N PHE A 5 15.10 -16.05 4.32
CA PHE A 5 15.18 -17.52 4.28
C PHE A 5 15.84 -18.11 5.56
N ARG A 6 15.22 -17.93 6.72
CA ARG A 6 15.70 -18.41 8.03
C ARG A 6 14.80 -19.51 8.58
N PHE A 7 14.59 -20.60 7.84
CA PHE A 7 14.10 -21.83 8.45
C PHE A 7 14.65 -23.04 7.70
N LEU A 8 15.91 -23.37 7.97
CA LEU A 8 16.46 -24.73 8.09
C LEU A 8 17.96 -24.60 8.41
N PHE A 9 18.42 -25.35 9.41
CA PHE A 9 19.80 -25.48 9.90
C PHE A 9 20.35 -24.41 10.85
N MET A 10 20.17 -24.67 12.16
CA MET A 10 21.08 -24.21 13.22
C MET A 10 21.26 -25.31 14.28
N ALA A 11 22.44 -25.91 14.36
CA ALA A 11 23.14 -26.34 15.58
C ALA A 11 24.57 -26.82 15.25
N TRP A 12 25.54 -26.47 16.11
CA TRP A 12 27.00 -26.51 15.96
C TRP A 12 27.66 -27.89 16.22
N VAL A 13 28.88 -28.11 15.68
CA VAL A 13 30.18 -28.23 16.41
C VAL A 13 31.34 -28.39 15.39
N ALA A 14 32.46 -27.73 15.68
CA ALA A 14 33.69 -27.66 14.89
C ALA A 14 34.48 -28.98 14.80
N ILE A 15 35.05 -29.28 13.62
CA ILE A 15 36.35 -29.94 13.37
C ILE A 15 36.77 -29.63 11.92
N ALA A 16 37.99 -29.12 11.72
CA ALA A 16 38.81 -29.33 10.52
C ALA A 16 40.13 -29.99 11.03
N PRO A 17 40.84 -30.85 10.26
CA PRO A 17 40.94 -30.84 8.80
C PRO A 17 40.85 -32.22 8.11
N ALA A 18 40.15 -32.30 6.98
CA ALA A 18 40.28 -33.39 5.99
C ALA A 18 39.97 -32.90 4.56
N TRP A 19 40.37 -31.66 4.25
CA TRP A 19 40.06 -31.00 2.97
C TRP A 19 40.97 -31.44 1.81
N ALA A 20 42.14 -32.03 2.10
CA ALA A 20 43.22 -32.14 1.12
C ALA A 20 43.21 -33.42 0.24
N GLU A 21 42.38 -34.42 0.53
CA GLU A 21 42.46 -35.71 -0.18
C GLU A 21 41.17 -36.15 -0.92
N THR A 22 39.99 -35.57 -0.64
CA THR A 22 38.71 -36.09 -1.18
C THR A 22 37.81 -35.06 -1.87
N GLY A 23 38.21 -33.80 -1.98
CA GLY A 23 37.34 -32.73 -2.51
C GLY A 23 36.14 -32.40 -1.59
N PRO A 24 35.34 -31.37 -1.91
CA PRO A 24 34.18 -31.01 -1.10
C PRO A 24 33.08 -32.06 -1.26
N ARG A 25 32.65 -32.67 -0.15
CA ARG A 25 31.62 -33.73 -0.09
C ARG A 25 30.20 -33.17 -0.32
N LEU A 26 30.00 -32.46 -1.42
CA LEU A 26 28.75 -31.78 -1.76
C LEU A 26 27.62 -32.76 -2.14
N ASP A 27 27.98 -33.97 -2.56
CA ASP A 27 27.09 -35.09 -2.84
C ASP A 27 26.99 -36.11 -1.70
N ASP A 28 27.41 -35.76 -0.49
CA ASP A 28 27.28 -36.67 0.63
C ASP A 28 25.83 -37.05 0.88
N ALA A 29 25.60 -38.34 1.15
CA ALA A 29 24.27 -38.84 1.53
C ALA A 29 23.84 -38.27 2.89
N ASP A 30 24.79 -37.91 3.75
CA ASP A 30 24.53 -37.15 4.97
C ASP A 30 24.43 -35.65 4.65
N LEU A 31 23.19 -35.14 4.71
CA LEU A 31 22.87 -33.74 4.47
C LEU A 31 23.61 -32.78 5.42
N SER A 32 24.01 -33.22 6.61
CA SER A 32 24.82 -32.42 7.53
C SER A 32 26.23 -32.21 6.99
N ILE A 33 26.84 -33.25 6.41
CA ILE A 33 28.18 -33.20 5.84
C ILE A 33 28.17 -32.34 4.58
N ALA A 34 27.20 -32.55 3.69
CA ALA A 34 27.03 -31.73 2.50
C ALA A 34 26.80 -30.25 2.86
N GLY A 35 25.97 -29.97 3.88
CA GLY A 35 25.73 -28.61 4.38
C GLY A 35 26.98 -27.93 4.95
N GLN A 36 27.81 -28.65 5.71
CA GLN A 36 29.08 -28.13 6.21
C GLN A 36 30.05 -27.78 5.08
N ALA A 37 30.15 -28.65 4.07
CA ALA A 37 30.99 -28.39 2.90
C ALA A 37 30.58 -27.09 2.17
N VAL A 38 29.27 -26.87 2.00
CA VAL A 38 28.72 -25.62 1.42
C VAL A 38 29.11 -24.40 2.26
N GLN A 39 28.93 -24.46 3.59
CA GLN A 39 29.22 -23.34 4.49
C GLN A 39 30.70 -22.95 4.48
N GLU A 40 31.59 -23.94 4.49
CA GLU A 40 33.02 -23.70 4.45
C GLU A 40 33.47 -23.11 3.10
N LEU A 41 32.95 -23.62 1.97
CA LEU A 41 33.20 -23.02 0.66
C LEU A 41 32.71 -21.56 0.58
N ALA A 42 31.53 -21.27 1.14
CA ALA A 42 31.02 -19.90 1.22
C ALA A 42 31.92 -18.99 2.06
N ARG A 43 32.41 -19.49 3.21
CA ARG A 43 33.29 -18.77 4.14
C ARG A 43 34.66 -18.46 3.53
N MET A 44 35.19 -19.37 2.72
CA MET A 44 36.44 -19.18 1.99
C MET A 44 36.37 -18.02 0.98
N GLY A 45 35.18 -17.71 0.47
CA GLY A 45 35.02 -16.62 -0.49
C GLY A 45 35.77 -16.88 -1.79
N ALA A 46 36.53 -15.89 -2.26
CA ALA A 46 37.22 -15.96 -3.56
C ALA A 46 38.26 -17.10 -3.65
N SER A 47 38.81 -17.57 -2.52
CA SER A 47 39.77 -18.68 -2.53
C SER A 47 39.13 -20.03 -2.88
N ALA A 48 37.81 -20.16 -2.76
CA ALA A 48 37.07 -21.36 -3.17
C ALA A 48 36.74 -21.37 -4.68
N PHE A 49 36.99 -20.28 -5.41
CA PHE A 49 36.56 -20.16 -6.82
C PHE A 49 37.12 -21.22 -7.76
N PRO A 50 38.39 -21.65 -7.67
CA PRO A 50 38.90 -22.74 -8.50
C PRO A 50 38.11 -24.04 -8.30
N THR A 51 37.87 -24.41 -7.04
CA THR A 51 37.09 -25.60 -6.68
C THR A 51 35.63 -25.50 -7.14
N ILE A 52 35.00 -24.34 -6.94
CA ILE A 52 33.63 -24.11 -7.39
C ILE A 52 33.55 -24.21 -8.92
N ARG A 53 34.50 -23.64 -9.66
CA ARG A 53 34.51 -23.71 -11.13
C ARG A 53 34.62 -25.14 -11.63
N GLU A 54 35.49 -25.94 -11.01
CA GLU A 54 35.63 -27.36 -11.33
C GLU A 54 34.32 -28.12 -11.08
N VAL A 55 33.71 -27.95 -9.91
CA VAL A 55 32.44 -28.61 -9.56
C VAL A 55 31.31 -28.19 -10.51
N LEU A 56 31.20 -26.90 -10.86
CA LEU A 56 30.16 -26.42 -11.78
C LEU A 56 30.32 -26.96 -13.20
N ALA A 57 31.55 -27.30 -13.60
CA ALA A 57 31.86 -27.82 -14.94
C ALA A 57 31.59 -29.33 -15.08
N SER A 58 31.94 -30.13 -14.07
CA SER A 58 31.96 -31.60 -14.19
C SER A 58 31.24 -32.37 -13.07
N GLY A 59 30.82 -31.70 -12.00
CA GLY A 59 30.14 -32.33 -10.86
C GLY A 59 28.72 -32.82 -11.19
N SER A 60 28.13 -33.66 -10.35
CA SER A 60 26.73 -34.08 -10.44
C SER A 60 25.76 -32.90 -10.22
N ALA A 61 24.47 -33.06 -10.55
CA ALA A 61 23.48 -32.01 -10.31
C ALA A 61 23.45 -31.56 -8.84
N GLN A 62 23.60 -32.50 -7.89
CA GLN A 62 23.70 -32.22 -6.46
C GLN A 62 24.98 -31.44 -6.10
N GLN A 63 26.14 -31.82 -6.66
CA GLN A 63 27.39 -31.11 -6.40
C GLN A 63 27.35 -29.69 -6.98
N ARG A 64 26.83 -29.54 -8.20
CA ARG A 64 26.61 -28.23 -8.82
C ARG A 64 25.69 -27.37 -7.98
N TRP A 65 24.59 -27.94 -7.48
CA TRP A 65 23.67 -27.24 -6.57
C TRP A 65 24.38 -26.76 -5.31
N GLY A 66 25.12 -27.63 -4.62
CA GLY A 66 25.88 -27.25 -3.42
C GLY A 66 26.91 -26.15 -3.70
N ALA A 67 27.63 -26.22 -4.81
CA ALA A 67 28.58 -25.19 -5.22
C ALA A 67 27.89 -23.84 -5.53
N THR A 68 26.73 -23.85 -6.20
CA THR A 68 25.93 -22.63 -6.46
C THR A 68 25.37 -22.03 -5.17
N VAL A 69 24.92 -22.85 -4.22
CA VAL A 69 24.49 -22.38 -2.89
C VAL A 69 25.66 -21.77 -2.11
N ALA A 70 26.86 -22.34 -2.22
CA ALA A 70 28.05 -21.75 -1.62
C ALA A 70 28.36 -20.36 -2.21
N LEU A 71 28.23 -20.20 -3.54
CA LEU A 71 28.32 -18.87 -4.18
C LEU A 71 27.26 -17.90 -3.65
N TYR A 72 26.02 -18.36 -3.48
CA TYR A 72 24.92 -17.54 -2.96
C TYR A 72 25.15 -17.04 -1.54
N HIS A 73 25.82 -17.81 -0.68
CA HIS A 73 26.15 -17.38 0.69
C HIS A 73 27.52 -16.73 0.83
N SER A 74 28.35 -16.79 -0.21
CA SER A 74 29.67 -16.16 -0.24
C SER A 74 29.56 -14.63 -0.25
N THR A 75 30.44 -13.97 0.50
CA THR A 75 30.63 -12.51 0.44
C THR A 75 31.46 -12.08 -0.77
N ALA A 76 32.12 -13.03 -1.47
CA ALA A 76 32.85 -12.74 -2.69
C ALA A 76 31.89 -12.47 -3.85
N ASP A 77 32.34 -11.66 -4.81
CA ASP A 77 31.57 -11.30 -5.98
C ASP A 77 31.44 -12.50 -6.95
N PRO A 78 30.23 -13.02 -7.23
CA PRO A 78 30.05 -14.19 -8.07
C PRO A 78 30.09 -13.91 -9.58
N ASP A 79 30.39 -12.68 -10.00
CA ASP A 79 30.50 -12.26 -11.41
C ASP A 79 31.25 -13.24 -12.33
N PRO A 80 32.41 -13.82 -11.92
CA PRO A 80 33.18 -14.72 -12.79
C PRO A 80 32.49 -16.05 -13.11
N PHE A 81 31.33 -16.32 -12.51
CA PHE A 81 30.51 -17.51 -12.72
C PHE A 81 29.25 -17.24 -13.53
N LEU A 82 29.03 -16.00 -14.01
CA LEU A 82 27.85 -15.66 -14.80
C LEU A 82 27.61 -16.64 -15.97
N PRO A 83 28.61 -17.01 -16.80
CA PRO A 83 28.40 -17.96 -17.89
C PRO A 83 27.91 -19.34 -17.41
N GLU A 84 28.51 -19.87 -16.35
CA GLU A 84 28.11 -21.14 -15.76
C GLU A 84 26.68 -21.08 -15.17
N LEU A 85 26.35 -20.00 -14.46
CA LEU A 85 25.03 -19.77 -13.88
C LEU A 85 23.95 -19.64 -14.97
N SER A 86 24.24 -18.92 -16.06
CA SER A 86 23.31 -18.81 -17.20
C SER A 86 23.06 -20.14 -17.88
N ARG A 87 24.11 -20.97 -18.04
CA ARG A 87 23.97 -22.33 -18.62
C ARG A 87 23.11 -23.23 -17.75
N GLN A 88 23.22 -23.11 -16.42
CA GLN A 88 22.46 -23.92 -15.47
C GLN A 88 20.96 -23.67 -15.51
N LEU A 89 20.50 -22.52 -16.03
CA LEU A 89 19.08 -22.20 -16.15
C LEU A 89 18.30 -23.10 -17.12
N SER A 90 19.00 -23.86 -17.98
CA SER A 90 18.39 -24.83 -18.90
C SER A 90 18.49 -26.28 -18.40
N GLU A 91 18.98 -26.50 -17.17
CA GLU A 91 19.07 -27.84 -16.59
C GLU A 91 17.73 -28.29 -15.99
N GLN A 92 17.54 -29.61 -15.89
CA GLN A 92 16.30 -30.21 -15.37
C GLN A 92 16.18 -30.16 -13.84
N ASP A 93 17.29 -30.04 -13.10
CA ASP A 93 17.22 -29.98 -11.63
C ASP A 93 16.78 -28.58 -11.19
N GLU A 94 15.50 -28.47 -10.82
CA GLU A 94 14.87 -27.22 -10.41
C GLU A 94 15.54 -26.56 -9.21
N ARG A 95 16.13 -27.35 -8.30
CA ARG A 95 16.85 -26.80 -7.13
C ARG A 95 18.10 -26.06 -7.59
N LEU A 96 18.79 -26.63 -8.59
CA LEU A 96 19.95 -25.99 -9.21
C LEU A 96 19.53 -24.72 -9.95
N VAL A 97 18.47 -24.78 -10.77
CA VAL A 97 17.92 -23.60 -11.47
C VAL A 97 17.60 -22.48 -10.47
N GLN A 98 16.87 -22.81 -9.40
CA GLN A 98 16.48 -21.86 -8.36
C GLN A 98 17.69 -21.25 -7.64
N ALA A 99 18.70 -22.07 -7.30
CA ALA A 99 19.93 -21.58 -6.69
C ALA A 99 20.67 -20.60 -7.62
N SER A 100 20.74 -20.92 -8.92
CA SER A 100 21.37 -20.08 -9.94
C SER A 100 20.65 -18.75 -10.10
N LEU A 101 19.31 -18.75 -10.14
CA LEU A 101 18.50 -17.54 -10.15
C LEU A 101 18.78 -16.65 -8.93
N GLY A 102 18.94 -17.27 -7.75
CA GLY A 102 19.30 -16.56 -6.52
C GLY A 102 20.66 -15.84 -6.61
N VAL A 103 21.66 -16.47 -7.22
CA VAL A 103 22.98 -15.85 -7.44
C VAL A 103 22.89 -14.76 -8.51
N LEU A 104 22.20 -15.01 -9.63
CA LEU A 104 22.01 -14.02 -10.70
C LEU A 104 21.29 -12.76 -10.19
N ALA A 105 20.29 -12.90 -9.31
CA ALA A 105 19.62 -11.76 -8.71
C ALA A 105 20.56 -10.86 -7.88
N ARG A 106 21.65 -11.40 -7.31
CA ARG A 106 22.68 -10.63 -6.59
C ARG A 106 23.64 -9.86 -7.52
N LEU A 107 23.72 -10.26 -8.79
CA LEU A 107 24.56 -9.59 -9.78
C LEU A 107 23.91 -8.30 -10.31
N GLU A 108 22.60 -8.14 -10.10
CA GLU A 108 21.81 -6.97 -10.52
C GLU A 108 21.99 -6.68 -12.02
N SER A 109 22.34 -5.46 -12.41
CA SER A 109 22.55 -5.05 -13.80
C SER A 109 23.59 -5.91 -14.54
N ARG A 110 24.55 -6.50 -13.82
CA ARG A 110 25.58 -7.35 -14.43
C ARG A 110 25.04 -8.68 -14.93
N ALA A 111 23.86 -9.11 -14.48
CA ALA A 111 23.18 -10.30 -14.99
C ALA A 111 22.54 -10.11 -16.37
N GLU A 112 22.63 -8.92 -17.00
CA GLU A 112 22.07 -8.65 -18.33
C GLU A 112 22.40 -9.73 -19.39
N PRO A 113 23.63 -10.29 -19.49
CA PRO A 113 23.92 -11.34 -20.47
C PRO A 113 23.12 -12.64 -20.25
N ALA A 114 22.54 -12.85 -19.06
CA ALA A 114 21.68 -13.98 -18.74
C ALA A 114 20.22 -13.79 -19.19
N LEU A 115 19.82 -12.59 -19.66
CA LEU A 115 18.43 -12.28 -20.03
C LEU A 115 17.78 -13.30 -20.98
N PRO A 116 18.43 -13.78 -22.05
CA PRO A 116 17.80 -14.77 -22.94
C PRO A 116 17.38 -16.05 -22.19
N ALA A 117 18.21 -16.52 -21.26
CA ALA A 117 17.92 -17.70 -20.45
C ALA A 117 16.87 -17.41 -19.37
N LEU A 118 16.91 -16.23 -18.74
CA LEU A 118 15.89 -15.79 -17.78
C LEU A 118 14.51 -15.70 -18.43
N LYS A 119 14.40 -15.12 -19.63
CA LYS A 119 13.11 -14.96 -20.34
C LYS A 119 12.44 -16.31 -20.63
N ALA A 120 13.22 -17.36 -20.91
CA ALA A 120 12.69 -18.69 -21.13
C ALA A 120 12.00 -19.29 -19.89
N LEU A 121 12.41 -18.86 -18.68
CA LEU A 121 11.87 -19.35 -17.41
C LEU A 121 10.63 -18.60 -16.91
N LEU A 122 10.24 -17.50 -17.57
CA LEU A 122 9.00 -16.78 -17.23
C LEU A 122 7.74 -17.64 -17.39
N ALA A 123 7.78 -18.63 -18.28
CA ALA A 123 6.68 -19.57 -18.52
C ALA A 123 6.88 -20.93 -17.83
N HIS A 124 7.81 -21.05 -16.87
CA HIS A 124 8.08 -22.31 -16.17
C HIS A 124 6.86 -22.79 -15.38
N GLU A 125 6.65 -24.10 -15.27
CA GLU A 125 5.50 -24.69 -14.56
C GLU A 125 5.54 -24.40 -13.05
N GLU A 126 6.72 -24.49 -12.44
CA GLU A 126 6.92 -24.17 -11.03
C GLU A 126 6.85 -22.66 -10.71
N PRO A 127 5.96 -22.23 -9.81
CA PRO A 127 5.78 -20.82 -9.45
C PRO A 127 7.02 -20.23 -8.77
N GLU A 128 7.78 -21.02 -8.01
CA GLU A 128 8.99 -20.53 -7.36
C GLU A 128 10.10 -20.19 -8.36
N ILE A 129 10.18 -20.91 -9.47
CA ILE A 129 11.10 -20.58 -10.57
C ILE A 129 10.64 -19.32 -11.28
N ARG A 130 9.34 -19.17 -11.59
CA ARG A 130 8.81 -17.91 -12.17
C ARG A 130 9.11 -16.71 -11.26
N ARG A 131 8.83 -16.84 -9.96
CA ARG A 131 9.09 -15.80 -8.95
C ARG A 131 10.57 -15.43 -8.85
N ALA A 132 11.47 -16.41 -8.79
CA ALA A 132 12.91 -16.18 -8.71
C ALA A 132 13.47 -15.57 -10.01
N THR A 133 12.93 -15.99 -11.16
CA THR A 133 13.23 -15.42 -12.48
C THR A 133 12.85 -13.94 -12.54
N LEU A 134 11.64 -13.61 -12.11
CA LEU A 134 11.17 -12.22 -12.01
C LEU A 134 12.08 -11.39 -11.11
N ALA A 135 12.53 -11.92 -9.97
CA ALA A 135 13.45 -11.21 -9.08
C ALA A 135 14.82 -10.95 -9.73
N ALA A 136 15.36 -11.91 -10.50
CA ALA A 136 16.61 -11.74 -11.24
C ALA A 136 16.47 -10.68 -12.34
N ILE A 137 15.40 -10.73 -13.14
CA ILE A 137 15.10 -9.73 -14.18
C ILE A 137 14.87 -8.35 -13.54
N ALA A 138 14.17 -8.28 -12.42
CA ALA A 138 13.95 -7.05 -11.67
C ALA A 138 15.28 -6.41 -11.21
N GLY A 139 16.26 -7.24 -10.79
CA GLY A 139 17.61 -6.80 -10.42
C GLY A 139 18.39 -6.19 -11.59
N ILE A 140 18.15 -6.65 -12.82
CA ILE A 140 18.78 -6.10 -14.04
C ILE A 140 18.26 -4.67 -14.34
N GLY A 141 17.02 -4.38 -13.97
CA GLY A 141 16.41 -3.06 -14.12
C GLY A 141 16.07 -2.72 -15.56
N THR A 142 16.28 -1.46 -15.96
CA THR A 142 15.83 -0.93 -17.26
C THR A 142 16.43 -1.61 -18.48
N ALA A 143 17.59 -2.28 -18.33
CA ALA A 143 18.18 -3.06 -19.42
C ALA A 143 17.31 -4.26 -19.83
N ALA A 144 16.43 -4.75 -18.95
CA ALA A 144 15.51 -5.85 -19.22
C ALA A 144 14.16 -5.43 -19.83
N GLN A 145 14.08 -4.25 -20.45
CA GLN A 145 12.85 -3.70 -21.04
C GLN A 145 12.18 -4.66 -22.04
N ASP A 146 12.98 -5.44 -22.76
CA ASP A 146 12.54 -6.42 -23.75
C ASP A 146 11.86 -7.67 -23.13
N SER A 147 11.86 -7.79 -21.80
CA SER A 147 11.23 -8.86 -21.04
C SER A 147 9.77 -8.55 -20.68
N VAL A 148 9.33 -7.29 -20.82
CA VAL A 148 7.98 -6.83 -20.49
C VAL A 148 6.86 -7.70 -21.10
N PRO A 149 6.89 -8.09 -22.40
CA PRO A 149 5.85 -8.94 -22.96
C PRO A 149 5.69 -10.30 -22.26
N GLY A 150 6.77 -10.85 -21.70
CA GLY A 150 6.75 -12.11 -20.95
C GLY A 150 6.31 -11.94 -19.49
N ILE A 151 6.45 -10.74 -18.93
CA ILE A 151 6.07 -10.42 -17.54
C ILE A 151 4.59 -10.05 -17.44
N LEU A 152 4.03 -9.39 -18.45
CA LEU A 152 2.64 -8.92 -18.44
C LEU A 152 1.61 -10.02 -18.07
N PRO A 153 1.65 -11.23 -18.64
CA PRO A 153 0.72 -12.30 -18.25
C PRO A 153 0.86 -12.74 -16.79
N LEU A 154 2.05 -12.60 -16.20
CA LEU A 154 2.34 -13.01 -14.83
C LEU A 154 1.76 -12.05 -13.78
N LEU A 155 1.25 -10.89 -14.18
CA LEU A 155 0.44 -10.03 -13.31
C LEU A 155 -0.91 -10.68 -12.94
N GLU A 156 -1.35 -11.70 -13.70
CA GLU A 156 -2.57 -12.48 -13.45
C GLU A 156 -2.26 -13.94 -13.07
N ASP A 157 -1.02 -14.24 -12.69
CA ASP A 157 -0.59 -15.59 -12.30
C ASP A 157 -1.42 -16.14 -11.11
N GLU A 158 -1.67 -17.45 -11.09
CA GLU A 158 -2.38 -18.10 -9.98
C GLU A 158 -1.64 -17.93 -8.63
N SER A 159 -0.30 -17.88 -8.66
CA SER A 159 0.52 -17.65 -7.48
C SER A 159 0.61 -16.17 -7.12
N ASP A 160 0.11 -15.85 -5.93
CA ASP A 160 0.23 -14.53 -5.30
C ASP A 160 1.66 -14.00 -5.27
N ALA A 161 2.62 -14.88 -5.00
CA ALA A 161 4.03 -14.51 -4.89
C ALA A 161 4.61 -14.14 -6.27
N VAL A 162 4.14 -14.81 -7.33
CA VAL A 162 4.51 -14.50 -8.72
C VAL A 162 3.91 -13.16 -9.14
N ARG A 163 2.62 -12.91 -8.88
CA ARG A 163 1.98 -11.62 -9.21
C ARG A 163 2.68 -10.42 -8.57
N LEU A 164 3.05 -10.55 -7.29
CA LEU A 164 3.79 -9.51 -6.57
C LEU A 164 5.21 -9.32 -7.12
N ALA A 165 5.91 -10.40 -7.47
CA ALA A 165 7.23 -10.32 -8.10
C ALA A 165 7.15 -9.72 -9.51
N ALA A 166 6.08 -9.99 -10.26
CA ALA A 166 5.85 -9.42 -11.58
C ALA A 166 5.61 -7.92 -11.49
N ALA A 167 4.80 -7.46 -10.54
CA ALA A 167 4.61 -6.03 -10.29
C ALA A 167 5.93 -5.33 -9.87
N ASP A 168 6.76 -5.95 -9.01
CA ASP A 168 8.08 -5.38 -8.67
C ASP A 168 9.02 -5.34 -9.87
N ALA A 169 9.03 -6.40 -10.69
CA ALA A 169 9.83 -6.46 -11.91
C ALA A 169 9.42 -5.36 -12.89
N MET A 170 8.13 -5.22 -13.18
CA MET A 170 7.60 -4.15 -14.02
C MET A 170 8.05 -2.77 -13.52
N ARG A 171 7.93 -2.51 -12.21
CA ARG A 171 8.33 -1.23 -11.62
C ARG A 171 9.82 -0.92 -11.73
N ARG A 172 10.70 -1.94 -11.71
CA ARG A 172 12.16 -1.73 -11.83
C ARG A 172 12.63 -1.62 -13.28
N ILE A 173 11.97 -2.35 -14.18
CA ILE A 173 12.27 -2.36 -15.61
C ILE A 173 11.69 -1.11 -16.28
N GLN A 174 10.49 -0.72 -15.87
CA GLN A 174 9.77 0.47 -16.28
C GLN A 174 9.48 1.35 -15.05
N PRO A 175 10.49 2.08 -14.54
CA PRO A 175 10.29 3.01 -13.43
C PRO A 175 9.07 3.91 -13.65
N PRO A 176 8.19 4.07 -12.64
CA PRO A 176 7.00 4.90 -12.77
C PRO A 176 7.38 6.31 -13.19
N VAL A 177 6.83 6.76 -14.32
CA VAL A 177 7.07 8.11 -14.84
C VAL A 177 5.98 9.03 -14.28
N PRO A 178 6.34 10.21 -13.73
CA PRO A 178 5.35 11.20 -13.32
C PRO A 178 4.41 11.58 -14.46
N LEU A 179 3.15 11.87 -14.11
CA LEU A 179 2.17 12.38 -15.06
C LEU A 179 2.73 13.54 -15.90
N SER A 180 2.75 13.39 -17.23
CA SER A 180 3.17 14.44 -18.16
C SER A 180 2.12 15.55 -18.29
N ALA A 181 2.54 16.73 -18.75
CA ALA A 181 1.63 17.86 -18.98
C ALA A 181 0.60 17.55 -20.08
N GLU A 182 1.01 16.86 -21.15
CA GLU A 182 0.12 16.43 -22.24
C GLU A 182 -0.93 15.44 -21.74
N ARG A 183 -0.52 14.39 -21.00
CA ARG A 183 -1.48 13.45 -20.41
C ARG A 183 -2.41 14.13 -19.41
N LEU A 184 -1.92 15.07 -18.61
CA LEU A 184 -2.77 15.87 -17.72
C LEU A 184 -3.81 16.67 -18.52
N ALA A 185 -3.39 17.35 -19.59
CA ALA A 185 -4.29 18.10 -20.46
C ALA A 185 -5.37 17.18 -21.09
N ASP A 186 -4.99 15.99 -21.55
CA ASP A 186 -5.91 14.99 -22.08
C ASP A 186 -6.93 14.52 -21.02
N TYR A 187 -6.49 14.28 -19.78
CA TYR A 187 -7.39 13.92 -18.69
C TYR A 187 -8.32 15.05 -18.31
N VAL A 188 -7.83 16.29 -18.24
CA VAL A 188 -8.65 17.46 -17.94
C VAL A 188 -9.71 17.67 -19.04
N ALA A 189 -9.32 17.60 -20.31
CA ALA A 189 -10.25 17.74 -21.43
C ALA A 189 -11.35 16.67 -21.37
N TRP A 190 -10.96 15.41 -21.15
CA TRP A 190 -11.92 14.31 -21.01
C TRP A 190 -12.86 14.53 -19.80
N VAL A 191 -12.32 14.96 -18.65
CA VAL A 191 -13.13 15.23 -17.46
C VAL A 191 -14.15 16.33 -17.76
N GLN A 192 -13.72 17.43 -18.36
CA GLN A 192 -14.59 18.55 -18.70
C GLN A 192 -15.71 18.17 -19.67
N GLU A 193 -15.42 17.30 -20.64
CA GLU A 193 -16.39 16.81 -21.62
C GLU A 193 -17.34 15.75 -21.02
N ARG A 194 -16.79 14.73 -20.36
CA ARG A 194 -17.53 13.51 -20.02
C ARG A 194 -18.23 13.57 -18.67
N VAL A 195 -17.67 14.27 -17.67
CA VAL A 195 -18.28 14.35 -16.33
C VAL A 195 -19.71 14.91 -16.36
N PRO A 196 -20.03 16.00 -17.09
CA PRO A 196 -21.42 16.48 -17.18
C PRO A 196 -22.41 15.45 -17.73
N ALA A 197 -21.97 14.58 -18.65
CA ALA A 197 -22.80 13.50 -19.17
C ALA A 197 -22.97 12.38 -18.14
N LEU A 198 -21.88 11.95 -17.48
CA LEU A 198 -21.93 10.96 -16.40
C LEU A 198 -22.81 11.42 -15.23
N MET A 199 -22.81 12.71 -14.91
CA MET A 199 -23.69 13.29 -13.89
C MET A 199 -25.16 13.10 -14.23
N ARG A 200 -25.55 13.34 -15.50
CA ARG A 200 -26.94 13.12 -15.96
C ARG A 200 -27.29 11.63 -15.98
N GLU A 201 -26.38 10.78 -16.43
CA GLU A 201 -26.56 9.33 -16.52
C GLU A 201 -26.76 8.69 -15.13
N ASN A 202 -26.18 9.28 -14.08
CA ASN A 202 -26.16 8.72 -12.73
C ASN A 202 -26.88 9.60 -11.69
N SER A 203 -27.68 10.58 -12.12
CA SER A 203 -28.42 11.50 -11.25
C SER A 203 -27.57 12.15 -10.15
N VAL A 204 -26.34 12.57 -10.50
CA VAL A 204 -25.41 13.25 -9.58
C VAL A 204 -25.55 14.76 -9.74
N PRO A 205 -26.08 15.51 -8.76
CA PRO A 205 -26.35 16.94 -8.95
C PRO A 205 -25.08 17.78 -9.01
N GLY A 206 -24.07 17.43 -8.23
CA GLY A 206 -22.83 18.17 -8.10
C GLY A 206 -21.62 17.29 -7.81
N VAL A 207 -20.48 17.64 -8.43
CA VAL A 207 -19.19 16.97 -8.20
C VAL A 207 -18.06 17.98 -8.26
N SER A 208 -17.06 17.82 -7.40
CA SER A 208 -15.79 18.54 -7.51
C SER A 208 -14.63 17.55 -7.55
N ILE A 209 -13.67 17.83 -8.44
CA ILE A 209 -12.52 16.97 -8.72
C ILE A 209 -11.25 17.80 -8.59
N ALA A 210 -10.21 17.23 -7.97
CA ALA A 210 -8.85 17.77 -7.94
C ALA A 210 -7.86 16.71 -8.42
N ILE A 211 -6.92 17.09 -9.28
CA ILE A 211 -5.84 16.25 -9.80
C ILE A 211 -4.50 16.76 -9.26
N ILE A 212 -3.71 15.83 -8.72
CA ILE A 212 -2.35 16.05 -8.24
C ILE A 212 -1.36 15.64 -9.33
N GLN A 213 -0.38 16.49 -9.59
CA GLN A 213 0.75 16.21 -10.47
C GLN A 213 2.03 16.72 -9.80
N ARG A 214 3.09 15.90 -9.78
CA ARG A 214 4.41 16.25 -9.22
C ARG A 214 4.34 16.85 -7.80
N GLY A 215 3.46 16.31 -6.96
CA GLY A 215 3.32 16.72 -5.57
C GLY A 215 2.63 18.07 -5.40
N GLU A 216 1.83 18.51 -6.37
CA GLU A 216 1.05 19.76 -6.32
C GLU A 216 -0.36 19.57 -6.90
N VAL A 217 -1.32 20.37 -6.42
CA VAL A 217 -2.67 20.37 -7.00
C VAL A 217 -2.63 21.12 -8.33
N ALA A 218 -2.49 20.38 -9.43
CA ALA A 218 -2.30 20.93 -10.76
C ALA A 218 -3.60 21.39 -11.42
N TRP A 219 -4.72 20.78 -11.05
CA TRP A 219 -6.04 21.16 -11.56
C TRP A 219 -7.13 20.86 -10.54
N ALA A 220 -8.16 21.71 -10.49
CA ALA A 220 -9.39 21.43 -9.76
C ALA A 220 -10.58 22.15 -10.40
N GLN A 221 -11.75 21.50 -10.42
CA GLN A 221 -12.97 22.09 -10.96
C GLN A 221 -14.21 21.54 -10.25
N GLY A 222 -15.26 22.36 -10.19
CA GLY A 222 -16.61 21.99 -9.77
C GLY A 222 -17.56 21.88 -10.97
N PHE A 223 -18.52 20.97 -10.89
CA PHE A 223 -19.55 20.74 -11.89
C PHE A 223 -20.92 20.64 -11.23
N GLY A 224 -21.95 21.14 -11.92
CA GLY A 224 -23.34 21.10 -11.47
C GLY A 224 -23.62 21.97 -10.25
N VAL A 225 -24.52 21.50 -9.39
CA VAL A 225 -25.10 22.30 -8.29
C VAL A 225 -24.79 21.72 -6.92
N ARG A 226 -24.46 22.59 -5.96
CA ARG A 226 -24.22 22.22 -4.56
C ARG A 226 -25.51 22.06 -3.77
N ASP A 227 -26.63 22.63 -4.22
CA ASP A 227 -27.97 22.46 -3.65
C ASP A 227 -29.02 22.52 -4.77
N ALA A 228 -29.75 21.43 -5.00
CA ALA A 228 -30.75 21.34 -6.06
C ALA A 228 -31.97 22.27 -5.85
N ARG A 229 -32.20 22.81 -4.65
CA ARG A 229 -33.30 23.74 -4.39
C ARG A 229 -32.95 25.17 -4.77
N THR A 230 -31.69 25.58 -4.54
CA THR A 230 -31.26 26.96 -4.84
C THR A 230 -30.63 27.07 -6.22
N GLY A 231 -30.09 25.97 -6.76
CA GLY A 231 -29.36 25.97 -8.03
C GLY A 231 -27.94 26.53 -7.93
N ASP A 232 -27.43 26.76 -6.71
CA ASP A 232 -26.08 27.28 -6.50
C ASP A 232 -25.04 26.34 -7.13
N ALA A 233 -24.06 26.89 -7.84
CA ALA A 233 -23.04 26.10 -8.51
C ALA A 233 -22.07 25.43 -7.52
N VAL A 234 -21.58 24.24 -7.88
CA VAL A 234 -20.37 23.67 -7.27
C VAL A 234 -19.16 24.45 -7.78
N THR A 235 -18.27 24.83 -6.86
CA THR A 235 -16.97 25.46 -7.16
C THR A 235 -15.84 24.66 -6.51
N THR A 236 -14.59 25.05 -6.74
CA THR A 236 -13.43 24.46 -6.03
C THR A 236 -13.44 24.72 -4.53
N GLU A 237 -14.27 25.67 -4.10
CA GLU A 237 -14.42 26.07 -2.71
C GLU A 237 -15.66 25.45 -2.05
N THR A 238 -16.47 24.69 -2.79
CA THR A 238 -17.62 23.98 -2.23
C THR A 238 -17.16 22.91 -1.25
N VAL A 239 -17.72 22.97 -0.03
CA VAL A 239 -17.43 22.04 1.06
C VAL A 239 -18.39 20.86 0.96
N PHE A 240 -17.85 19.65 1.12
CA PHE A 240 -18.61 18.40 1.13
C PHE A 240 -18.40 17.68 2.46
N GLU A 241 -19.32 16.78 2.82
CA GLU A 241 -19.01 15.76 3.83
C GLU A 241 -18.01 14.77 3.22
N ALA A 242 -16.81 14.68 3.81
CA ALA A 242 -15.77 13.76 3.37
C ALA A 242 -16.04 12.32 3.83
N ALA A 243 -17.01 12.11 4.73
CA ALA A 243 -17.39 10.80 5.24
C ALA A 243 -16.15 10.05 5.75
N SER A 244 -16.01 8.76 5.43
CA SER A 244 -14.88 7.93 5.90
C SER A 244 -13.48 8.40 5.50
N MET A 245 -13.35 9.38 4.60
CA MET A 245 -12.08 10.09 4.36
C MET A 245 -11.58 10.85 5.60
N SER A 246 -12.40 10.95 6.65
CA SER A 246 -12.02 11.38 7.99
C SER A 246 -10.91 10.54 8.63
N LYS A 247 -10.88 9.22 8.34
CA LYS A 247 -9.98 8.25 9.01
C LYS A 247 -8.50 8.49 8.68
N PRO A 248 -8.11 8.71 7.40
CA PRO A 248 -6.78 9.17 7.06
C PRO A 248 -6.27 10.38 7.86
N VAL A 249 -7.14 11.34 8.18
CA VAL A 249 -6.75 12.52 8.96
C VAL A 249 -6.43 12.15 10.41
N LEU A 250 -7.23 11.26 11.03
CA LEU A 250 -6.88 10.71 12.34
C LEU A 250 -5.56 9.92 12.28
N ALA A 251 -5.34 9.15 11.22
CA ALA A 251 -4.12 8.36 11.05
C ALA A 251 -2.87 9.26 10.99
N LEU A 252 -2.91 10.39 10.28
CA LEU A 252 -1.84 11.39 10.28
C LEU A 252 -1.54 11.91 11.69
N ILE A 253 -2.58 12.28 12.45
CA ILE A 253 -2.44 12.75 13.84
C ILE A 253 -1.85 11.64 14.73
N ALA A 254 -2.35 10.41 14.61
CA ALA A 254 -1.86 9.26 15.36
C ALA A 254 -0.36 9.04 15.10
N MET A 255 0.07 9.07 13.83
CA MET A 255 1.47 8.90 13.46
C MET A 255 2.36 10.06 13.92
N GLN A 256 1.84 11.30 13.97
CA GLN A 256 2.56 12.42 14.59
C GLN A 256 2.75 12.17 16.10
N LEU A 257 1.74 11.64 16.79
CA LEU A 257 1.86 11.30 18.21
C LEU A 257 2.80 10.12 18.46
N VAL A 258 2.89 9.17 17.52
CA VAL A 258 3.90 8.10 17.54
C VAL A 258 5.30 8.67 17.45
N GLN A 259 5.52 9.58 16.50
CA GLN A 259 6.80 10.27 16.34
C GLN A 259 7.14 11.15 17.56
N ASP A 260 6.14 11.80 18.16
CA ASP A 260 6.28 12.56 19.42
C ASP A 260 6.54 11.64 20.65
N GLY A 261 6.51 10.31 20.49
CA GLY A 261 6.67 9.33 21.59
C GLY A 261 5.49 9.28 22.56
N ARG A 262 4.34 9.85 22.19
CA ARG A 262 3.13 9.95 23.02
C ARG A 262 2.13 8.82 22.78
N LEU A 263 2.23 8.14 21.65
CA LEU A 263 1.42 6.99 21.27
C LEU A 263 2.34 5.86 20.79
N ASP A 264 2.28 4.71 21.43
CA ASP A 264 2.83 3.46 20.91
C ASP A 264 1.73 2.72 20.13
N LEU A 265 2.03 2.33 18.89
CA LEU A 265 1.11 1.62 17.99
C LEU A 265 0.66 0.26 18.53
N ASP A 266 1.49 -0.38 19.34
CA ASP A 266 1.30 -1.76 19.81
C ASP A 266 0.97 -1.84 21.30
N ARG A 267 0.89 -0.69 21.99
CA ARG A 267 0.34 -0.59 23.34
C ARG A 267 -1.20 -0.64 23.32
N PRO A 268 -1.84 -1.35 24.27
CA PRO A 268 -3.29 -1.33 24.40
C PRO A 268 -3.88 0.06 24.58
N LEU A 269 -4.97 0.36 23.86
CA LEU A 269 -5.65 1.66 23.92
C LEU A 269 -6.24 1.97 25.30
N VAL A 270 -6.66 0.93 26.03
CA VAL A 270 -7.21 1.06 27.39
C VAL A 270 -6.22 1.66 28.38
N ASP A 271 -4.91 1.44 28.17
CA ASP A 271 -3.86 1.96 29.05
C ASP A 271 -3.80 3.49 29.01
N TYR A 272 -4.12 4.10 27.87
CA TYR A 272 -4.18 5.54 27.71
C TYR A 272 -5.47 6.14 28.28
N LEU A 273 -6.57 5.38 28.26
CA LEU A 273 -7.84 5.82 28.85
C LEU A 273 -7.85 5.74 30.37
N GLY A 274 -7.06 4.85 30.96
CA GLY A 274 -7.07 4.59 32.41
C GLY A 274 -8.34 3.90 32.91
N ARG A 275 -9.18 3.38 32.01
CA ARG A 275 -10.42 2.65 32.30
C ARG A 275 -10.81 1.72 31.15
N ASP A 276 -11.64 0.73 31.46
CA ASP A 276 -12.18 -0.18 30.45
C ASP A 276 -13.08 0.58 29.45
N TYR A 277 -12.88 0.29 28.16
CA TYR A 277 -13.72 0.81 27.08
C TYR A 277 -14.94 -0.09 26.84
N LEU A 278 -14.78 -1.40 27.02
CA LEU A 278 -15.85 -2.40 26.94
C LEU A 278 -15.94 -3.18 28.26
N PRO A 279 -16.65 -2.64 29.27
CA PRO A 279 -16.84 -3.33 30.54
C PRO A 279 -17.43 -4.73 30.33
N GLY A 280 -16.84 -5.73 31.00
CA GLY A 280 -17.28 -7.13 30.90
C GLY A 280 -16.72 -7.92 29.71
N GLN A 281 -15.91 -7.32 28.84
CA GLN A 281 -15.29 -8.00 27.69
C GLN A 281 -13.76 -7.94 27.77
N PRO A 282 -13.08 -8.85 28.51
CA PRO A 282 -11.66 -8.71 28.85
C PRO A 282 -10.72 -8.58 27.63
N GLU A 283 -11.06 -9.20 26.50
CA GLU A 283 -10.28 -9.16 25.27
C GLU A 283 -10.08 -7.73 24.72
N HIS A 284 -10.95 -6.76 25.03
CA HIS A 284 -10.79 -5.38 24.56
C HIS A 284 -9.49 -4.72 25.05
N ARG A 285 -8.91 -5.23 26.14
CA ARG A 285 -7.60 -4.80 26.68
C ARG A 285 -6.41 -5.19 25.80
N ARG A 286 -6.65 -5.89 24.68
CA ARG A 286 -5.64 -6.20 23.67
C ARG A 286 -5.70 -5.27 22.45
N ILE A 287 -6.73 -4.44 22.33
CA ILE A 287 -6.91 -3.56 21.17
C ILE A 287 -5.85 -2.46 21.18
N THR A 288 -5.07 -2.35 20.11
CA THR A 288 -4.01 -1.34 19.94
C THR A 288 -4.35 -0.31 18.87
N ALA A 289 -3.58 0.77 18.77
CA ALA A 289 -3.74 1.77 17.72
C ALA A 289 -3.48 1.18 16.32
N ARG A 290 -2.49 0.27 16.18
CA ARG A 290 -2.24 -0.47 14.92
C ARG A 290 -3.48 -1.24 14.48
N MET A 291 -4.12 -1.95 15.41
CA MET A 291 -5.35 -2.71 15.12
C MET A 291 -6.51 -1.79 14.73
N ALA A 292 -6.65 -0.62 15.36
CA ALA A 292 -7.68 0.36 15.00
C ALA A 292 -7.48 0.91 13.58
N LEU A 293 -6.25 1.35 13.26
CA LEU A 293 -5.91 1.92 11.95
C LEU A 293 -5.95 0.90 10.81
N ALA A 294 -5.70 -0.38 11.09
CA ALA A 294 -5.75 -1.49 10.13
C ALA A 294 -7.08 -2.26 10.13
N HIS A 295 -8.10 -1.82 10.89
CA HIS A 295 -9.42 -2.47 10.99
C HIS A 295 -9.39 -3.94 11.46
N ARG A 296 -8.64 -4.21 12.52
CA ARG A 296 -8.47 -5.53 13.15
C ARG A 296 -8.85 -5.56 14.62
N THR A 297 -9.72 -4.66 15.07
CA THR A 297 -10.06 -4.51 16.49
C THR A 297 -11.02 -5.56 17.03
N GLY A 298 -11.73 -6.29 16.15
CA GLY A 298 -12.86 -7.13 16.55
C GLY A 298 -14.16 -6.35 16.74
N LEU A 299 -14.14 -5.02 16.67
CA LEU A 299 -15.34 -4.20 16.81
C LEU A 299 -16.13 -4.15 15.50
N PRO A 300 -17.48 -4.07 15.55
CA PRO A 300 -18.29 -3.86 14.36
C PRO A 300 -17.96 -2.53 13.67
N ASN A 301 -18.50 -2.31 12.46
CA ASN A 301 -18.50 -0.97 11.87
C ASN A 301 -19.18 0.04 12.79
N TRP A 302 -20.42 -0.27 13.15
CA TRP A 302 -21.24 0.49 14.09
C TRP A 302 -22.02 -0.46 14.99
N ARG A 303 -22.25 -0.04 16.23
CA ARG A 303 -23.21 -0.70 17.13
C ARG A 303 -24.65 -0.57 16.61
N GLU A 304 -25.55 -1.39 17.16
CA GLU A 304 -26.99 -1.20 16.94
C GLU A 304 -27.42 0.19 17.37
N GLY A 305 -28.26 0.85 16.57
CA GLY A 305 -28.65 2.25 16.81
C GLY A 305 -27.72 3.29 16.17
N TYR A 306 -26.58 2.88 15.60
CA TYR A 306 -25.55 3.74 14.99
C TYR A 306 -24.63 4.45 16.00
N ALA A 307 -23.50 4.96 15.52
CA ALA A 307 -22.43 5.58 16.31
C ALA A 307 -22.95 6.47 17.43
N GLU A 308 -22.51 6.23 18.68
CA GLU A 308 -22.78 7.11 19.82
C GLU A 308 -24.28 7.28 20.21
N MET A 309 -25.22 6.61 19.55
CA MET A 309 -26.67 6.69 19.78
C MET A 309 -27.19 5.73 20.87
N GLY A 310 -26.28 5.13 21.65
CA GLY A 310 -26.59 4.08 22.63
C GLY A 310 -26.65 2.67 22.01
N GLY A 311 -26.79 1.65 22.85
CA GLY A 311 -26.75 0.23 22.43
C GLY A 311 -25.47 -0.50 22.84
N PRO A 312 -25.52 -1.83 23.04
CA PRO A 312 -24.37 -2.62 23.46
C PRO A 312 -23.31 -2.64 22.34
N LEU A 313 -22.04 -2.48 22.74
CA LEU A 313 -20.90 -2.64 21.84
C LEU A 313 -20.17 -3.95 22.19
N THR A 314 -20.21 -4.91 21.28
CA THR A 314 -19.67 -6.27 21.49
C THR A 314 -18.62 -6.61 20.46
N LEU A 315 -17.53 -7.26 20.89
CA LEU A 315 -16.53 -7.83 19.99
C LEU A 315 -17.13 -8.98 19.17
N ARG A 316 -16.91 -8.94 17.85
CA ARG A 316 -17.32 -10.00 16.92
C ARG A 316 -16.33 -11.17 16.90
N PHE A 317 -15.05 -10.87 17.12
CA PHE A 317 -13.94 -11.81 17.13
C PHE A 317 -12.80 -11.27 17.98
N PRO A 318 -11.82 -12.11 18.40
CA PRO A 318 -10.67 -11.66 19.16
C PRO A 318 -9.87 -10.55 18.44
N PRO A 319 -9.44 -9.48 19.13
CA PRO A 319 -8.63 -8.43 18.51
C PRO A 319 -7.38 -9.01 17.82
N GLY A 320 -7.18 -8.62 16.57
CA GLY A 320 -6.06 -9.06 15.75
C GLY A 320 -6.21 -10.46 15.14
N SER A 321 -7.36 -11.15 15.24
CA SER A 321 -7.56 -12.41 14.51
C SER A 321 -8.02 -12.19 13.07
N GLU A 322 -8.96 -11.28 12.84
CA GLU A 322 -9.63 -11.08 11.55
C GLU A 322 -9.67 -9.61 11.12
N TYR A 323 -10.21 -9.37 9.91
CA TYR A 323 -10.49 -8.04 9.37
C TYR A 323 -11.98 -7.74 9.48
N THR A 324 -12.33 -6.55 9.95
CA THR A 324 -13.67 -5.97 9.75
C THR A 324 -13.56 -4.46 9.78
N TYR A 325 -14.04 -3.82 8.71
CA TYR A 325 -14.10 -2.36 8.64
C TYR A 325 -14.86 -1.81 9.84
N SER A 326 -14.18 -0.98 10.65
CA SER A 326 -14.66 -0.57 11.97
C SER A 326 -14.60 0.93 12.20
N GLY A 327 -15.75 1.60 12.16
CA GLY A 327 -15.92 2.98 12.66
C GLY A 327 -15.75 3.06 14.18
N GLU A 328 -16.27 2.08 14.93
CA GLU A 328 -16.11 1.98 16.39
C GLU A 328 -14.64 1.83 16.82
N GLY A 329 -13.84 1.07 16.07
CA GLY A 329 -12.40 0.95 16.31
C GLY A 329 -11.65 2.27 16.14
N ILE A 330 -12.02 3.04 15.10
CA ILE A 330 -11.48 4.39 14.89
C ILE A 330 -11.93 5.35 15.99
N LEU A 331 -13.19 5.27 16.42
CA LEU A 331 -13.70 6.09 17.52
C LEU A 331 -12.98 5.78 18.83
N PHE A 332 -12.69 4.50 19.12
CA PHE A 332 -11.89 4.13 20.29
C PHE A 332 -10.48 4.75 20.21
N LEU A 333 -9.82 4.69 19.06
CA LEU A 333 -8.54 5.37 18.87
C LEU A 333 -8.65 6.89 19.06
N GLN A 334 -9.70 7.54 18.54
CA GLN A 334 -9.95 8.96 18.81
C GLN A 334 -10.04 9.22 20.30
N ARG A 335 -10.81 8.44 21.06
CA ARG A 335 -10.95 8.64 22.52
C ARG A 335 -9.62 8.48 23.26
N ALA A 336 -8.79 7.52 22.85
CA ALA A 336 -7.45 7.35 23.40
C ALA A 336 -6.55 8.57 23.09
N ILE A 337 -6.59 9.09 21.86
CA ILE A 337 -5.85 10.29 21.46
C ILE A 337 -6.32 11.54 22.23
N GLU A 338 -7.63 11.72 22.40
CA GLU A 338 -8.20 12.81 23.20
C GLU A 338 -7.77 12.69 24.68
N ALA A 339 -7.70 11.48 25.23
CA ALA A 339 -7.20 11.24 26.60
C ALA A 339 -5.69 11.53 26.72
N ILE A 340 -4.87 11.11 25.76
CA ILE A 340 -3.42 11.38 25.72
C ILE A 340 -3.14 12.88 25.66
N THR A 341 -3.95 13.62 24.90
CA THR A 341 -3.70 15.02 24.57
C THR A 341 -4.40 16.00 25.48
N GLY A 342 -5.54 15.63 26.07
CA GLY A 342 -6.45 16.55 26.74
C GLY A 342 -7.16 17.52 25.79
N VAL A 343 -7.08 17.29 24.47
CA VAL A 343 -7.60 18.19 23.44
C VAL A 343 -8.60 17.42 22.55
N PRO A 344 -9.81 17.96 22.32
CA PRO A 344 -10.77 17.37 21.37
C PRO A 344 -10.21 17.27 19.95
N LEU A 345 -10.65 16.26 19.19
CA LEU A 345 -10.13 15.98 17.85
C LEU A 345 -10.18 17.17 16.88
N ASP A 346 -11.27 17.95 16.87
CA ASP A 346 -11.43 19.09 15.96
C ASP A 346 -10.34 20.15 16.17
N ARG A 347 -10.05 20.47 17.44
CA ARG A 347 -8.97 21.40 17.79
C ARG A 347 -7.61 20.80 17.49
N LEU A 348 -7.40 19.54 17.83
CA LEU A 348 -6.14 18.83 17.57
C LEU A 348 -5.81 18.79 16.08
N ALA A 349 -6.79 18.50 15.23
CA ALA A 349 -6.63 18.49 13.78
C ALA A 349 -6.39 19.89 13.21
N SER A 350 -7.08 20.90 13.75
CA SER A 350 -6.86 22.30 13.38
C SER A 350 -5.42 22.74 13.66
N GLU A 351 -4.93 22.51 14.88
CA GLU A 351 -3.59 22.92 15.32
C GLU A 351 -2.48 22.15 14.60
N ARG A 352 -2.65 20.84 14.38
CA ARG A 352 -1.58 19.99 13.86
C ARG A 352 -1.54 19.85 12.35
N LEU A 353 -2.67 20.03 11.67
CA LEU A 353 -2.79 19.77 10.23
C LEU A 353 -3.40 20.96 9.50
N PHE A 354 -4.58 21.43 9.89
CA PHE A 354 -5.35 22.34 9.04
C PHE A 354 -4.77 23.76 9.02
N ALA A 355 -4.47 24.35 10.17
CA ALA A 355 -3.89 25.70 10.24
C ALA A 355 -2.49 25.77 9.62
N PRO A 356 -1.55 24.82 9.88
CA PRO A 356 -0.25 24.80 9.21
C PRO A 356 -0.34 24.71 7.68
N LEU A 357 -1.35 24.01 7.15
CA LEU A 357 -1.59 23.85 5.71
C LEU A 357 -2.51 24.93 5.10
N GLY A 358 -3.04 25.86 5.92
CA GLY A 358 -3.97 26.89 5.48
C GLY A 358 -5.33 26.36 4.98
N LEU A 359 -5.83 25.25 5.56
CA LEU A 359 -7.09 24.62 5.17
C LEU A 359 -8.27 25.27 5.88
N VAL A 360 -8.73 26.40 5.34
CA VAL A 360 -9.76 27.25 5.97
C VAL A 360 -11.18 26.73 5.75
N ARG A 361 -11.36 25.73 4.87
CA ARG A 361 -12.64 25.07 4.58
C ARG A 361 -12.68 23.62 5.07
N THR A 362 -11.82 23.27 6.01
CA THR A 362 -11.69 21.93 6.58
C THR A 362 -11.96 21.92 8.08
N SER A 363 -12.86 21.05 8.54
CA SER A 363 -13.22 20.92 9.96
C SER A 363 -13.90 19.58 10.25
N PHE A 364 -13.70 19.02 11.44
CA PHE A 364 -14.46 17.85 11.91
C PHE A 364 -15.85 18.20 12.46
N VAL A 365 -16.12 19.49 12.67
CA VAL A 365 -17.42 19.97 13.16
C VAL A 365 -17.95 21.07 12.26
N TRP A 366 -19.28 21.08 12.13
CA TRP A 366 -19.99 22.15 11.46
C TRP A 366 -19.78 23.47 12.21
N ASN A 367 -19.61 24.55 11.45
CA ASN A 367 -19.60 25.92 11.94
C ASN A 367 -20.18 26.87 10.87
N GLU A 368 -20.48 28.10 11.26
CA GLU A 368 -21.10 29.10 10.37
C GLU A 368 -20.21 29.47 9.19
N ALA A 369 -18.88 29.44 9.35
CA ALA A 369 -17.95 29.75 8.27
C ALA A 369 -18.03 28.72 7.13
N LEU A 370 -18.27 27.43 7.47
CA LEU A 370 -18.48 26.37 6.48
C LEU A 370 -19.86 26.41 5.85
N GLU A 371 -20.91 26.83 6.57
CA GLU A 371 -22.30 26.75 6.09
C GLU A 371 -22.51 27.44 4.75
N ARG A 372 -21.83 28.59 4.54
CA ARG A 372 -21.89 29.36 3.28
C ARG A 372 -21.43 28.54 2.07
N ASP A 373 -20.42 27.70 2.26
CA ASP A 373 -19.75 26.96 1.19
C ASP A 373 -20.18 25.49 1.12
N LEU A 374 -20.89 25.00 2.14
CA LEU A 374 -21.34 23.62 2.30
C LEU A 374 -22.44 23.24 1.29
N ALA A 375 -22.21 22.11 0.62
CA ALA A 375 -23.19 21.46 -0.24
C ALA A 375 -24.28 20.77 0.59
N SER A 376 -25.46 20.65 -0.02
CA SER A 376 -26.50 19.71 0.40
C SER A 376 -26.27 18.37 -0.29
N GLY A 377 -26.67 17.27 0.34
CA GLY A 377 -26.64 15.98 -0.30
C GLY A 377 -27.91 15.70 -1.10
N HIS A 378 -27.91 14.61 -1.86
CA HIS A 378 -29.01 14.25 -2.74
C HIS A 378 -29.20 12.73 -2.75
N LEU A 379 -30.45 12.29 -2.94
CA LEU A 379 -30.84 10.88 -3.06
C LEU A 379 -30.41 10.30 -4.41
N GLU A 380 -30.68 9.01 -4.63
CA GLU A 380 -30.34 8.29 -5.87
C GLU A 380 -31.01 8.88 -7.11
N ASP A 381 -32.19 9.49 -6.98
CA ASP A 381 -32.89 10.19 -8.07
C ASP A 381 -32.41 11.65 -8.27
N GLY A 382 -31.41 12.09 -7.50
CA GLY A 382 -30.89 13.46 -7.53
C GLY A 382 -31.73 14.48 -6.74
N SER A 383 -32.79 14.05 -6.07
CA SER A 383 -33.61 14.94 -5.24
C SER A 383 -32.88 15.36 -3.95
N PHE A 384 -33.23 16.54 -3.43
CA PHE A 384 -32.58 17.14 -2.26
C PHE A 384 -32.66 16.24 -1.02
N LYS A 385 -31.54 16.15 -0.30
CA LYS A 385 -31.42 15.52 1.01
C LYS A 385 -30.78 16.50 1.98
N GLU A 386 -31.32 16.57 3.19
CA GLU A 386 -30.79 17.48 4.20
C GLU A 386 -29.37 17.05 4.62
N ARG A 387 -28.46 18.02 4.65
CA ARG A 387 -27.07 17.84 5.11
C ARG A 387 -27.04 17.60 6.62
N THR A 388 -26.05 16.83 7.08
CA THR A 388 -25.85 16.70 8.52
C THR A 388 -25.06 17.91 9.03
N ARG A 389 -25.36 18.38 10.25
CA ARG A 389 -24.56 19.39 10.96
C ARG A 389 -23.88 18.75 12.16
N TYR A 390 -22.72 18.10 11.95
CA TYR A 390 -21.98 17.43 13.02
C TYR A 390 -21.52 18.46 14.05
N ARG A 391 -22.05 18.39 15.28
CA ARG A 391 -21.69 19.29 16.39
C ARG A 391 -20.57 18.75 17.28
N ALA A 392 -20.25 17.47 17.13
CA ALA A 392 -19.16 16.80 17.82
C ALA A 392 -18.29 16.08 16.79
N PRO A 393 -16.96 16.06 16.97
CA PRO A 393 -16.07 15.42 16.03
C PRO A 393 -16.13 13.89 16.17
N ASN A 394 -16.23 13.22 15.03
CA ASN A 394 -16.05 11.79 14.90
C ASN A 394 -15.06 11.49 13.76
N ALA A 395 -13.90 10.96 14.12
CA ALA A 395 -12.80 10.63 13.21
C ALA A 395 -13.18 9.63 12.12
N ALA A 396 -14.28 8.90 12.26
CA ALA A 396 -14.68 7.92 11.30
C ALA A 396 -15.52 8.50 10.15
N TYR A 397 -16.16 9.68 10.27
CA TYR A 397 -17.07 10.16 9.21
C TYR A 397 -17.40 11.67 9.16
N SER A 398 -17.01 12.48 10.15
CA SER A 398 -17.56 13.84 10.32
C SER A 398 -16.77 14.98 9.65
N LEU A 399 -15.66 14.68 8.96
CA LEU A 399 -14.85 15.69 8.30
C LEU A 399 -15.63 16.39 7.18
N TYR A 400 -15.65 17.71 7.21
CA TYR A 400 -15.99 18.60 6.11
C TYR A 400 -14.71 19.11 5.46
N THR A 401 -14.66 19.16 4.12
CA THR A 401 -13.51 19.67 3.35
C THR A 401 -13.90 19.91 1.89
N THR A 402 -13.03 20.57 1.13
CA THR A 402 -13.06 20.58 -0.34
C THR A 402 -12.11 19.52 -0.91
N PRO A 403 -12.28 19.06 -2.17
CA PRO A 403 -11.29 18.19 -2.82
C PRO A 403 -9.89 18.79 -2.89
N ARG A 404 -9.80 20.12 -3.09
CA ARG A 404 -8.53 20.85 -3.16
C ARG A 404 -7.78 20.84 -1.82
N GLU A 405 -8.49 21.09 -0.73
CA GLU A 405 -7.90 21.05 0.62
C GLU A 405 -7.56 19.62 1.05
N TYR A 406 -8.39 18.65 0.71
CA TYR A 406 -8.09 17.24 0.98
C TYR A 406 -6.87 16.74 0.19
N ALA A 407 -6.71 17.17 -1.06
CA ALA A 407 -5.51 16.90 -1.84
C ALA A 407 -4.25 17.43 -1.15
N ARG A 408 -4.30 18.60 -0.49
CA ARG A 408 -3.17 19.12 0.30
C ARG A 408 -2.86 18.27 1.53
N LEU A 409 -3.87 17.70 2.19
CA LEU A 409 -3.64 16.72 3.27
C LEU A 409 -2.92 15.48 2.74
N MET A 410 -3.35 14.93 1.61
CA MET A 410 -2.69 13.78 0.96
C MET A 410 -1.26 14.09 0.56
N LEU A 411 -0.98 15.31 0.09
CA LEU A 411 0.36 15.75 -0.29
C LEU A 411 1.35 15.72 0.87
N THR A 412 0.91 15.76 2.13
CA THR A 412 1.82 15.66 3.29
C THR A 412 2.54 14.30 3.38
N LEU A 413 2.00 13.25 2.75
CA LEU A 413 2.65 11.94 2.66
C LEU A 413 3.69 11.84 1.53
N GLN A 414 3.71 12.83 0.62
CA GLN A 414 4.63 12.91 -0.51
C GLN A 414 5.63 14.07 -0.35
N ARG A 415 5.21 15.13 0.35
CA ARG A 415 5.96 16.35 0.66
C ARG A 415 5.79 16.68 2.14
N PRO A 416 6.35 15.88 3.07
CA PRO A 416 6.16 16.05 4.50
C PRO A 416 6.56 17.44 5.02
N GLN A 417 7.50 18.11 4.36
CA GLN A 417 7.92 19.47 4.66
C GLN A 417 6.78 20.51 4.62
N LEU A 418 5.65 20.21 3.98
CA LEU A 418 4.46 21.08 3.99
C LEU A 418 3.91 21.31 5.41
N LEU A 419 4.19 20.41 6.35
CA LEU A 419 3.78 20.53 7.76
C LEU A 419 4.86 21.15 8.65
N GLY A 420 6.00 21.58 8.10
CA GLY A 420 7.10 22.15 8.87
C GLY A 420 7.58 21.21 9.97
N GLU A 421 7.64 21.69 11.22
CA GLU A 421 8.05 20.89 12.38
C GLU A 421 7.12 19.71 12.69
N ARG A 422 5.90 19.70 12.13
CA ARG A 422 4.92 18.61 12.29
C ARG A 422 4.97 17.57 11.17
N ALA A 423 5.98 17.68 10.30
CA ALA A 423 6.26 16.71 9.25
C ALA A 423 6.45 15.29 9.81
N LEU A 424 5.82 14.30 9.18
CA LEU A 424 6.18 12.90 9.41
C LEU A 424 7.54 12.63 8.75
N THR A 425 8.42 11.89 9.44
CA THR A 425 9.64 11.37 8.82
C THR A 425 9.33 10.30 7.79
N ASP A 426 10.28 10.03 6.89
CA ASP A 426 10.18 8.94 5.91
C ASP A 426 9.95 7.58 6.58
N ALA A 427 10.53 7.37 7.77
CA ALA A 427 10.30 6.17 8.56
C ALA A 427 8.85 6.06 9.04
N SER A 428 8.26 7.15 9.54
CA SER A 428 6.84 7.18 9.93
C SER A 428 5.91 7.02 8.75
N ILE A 429 6.19 7.66 7.61
CA ILE A 429 5.41 7.48 6.37
C ILE A 429 5.52 6.04 5.87
N GLY A 430 6.72 5.48 5.85
CA GLY A 430 6.96 4.09 5.45
C GLY A 430 6.25 3.08 6.36
N LEU A 431 6.13 3.37 7.66
CA LEU A 431 5.34 2.57 8.58
C LEU A 431 3.82 2.73 8.33
N MET A 432 3.36 3.96 8.06
CA MET A 432 1.96 4.26 7.79
C MET A 432 1.46 3.63 6.50
N LEU A 433 2.30 3.62 5.46
CA LEU A 433 2.01 3.07 4.13
C LEU A 433 2.55 1.65 3.96
N ARG A 434 2.91 0.97 5.04
CA ARG A 434 3.28 -0.45 4.99
C ARG A 434 2.05 -1.29 4.65
N ARG A 435 2.25 -2.33 3.84
CA ARG A 435 1.29 -3.40 3.62
C ARG A 435 1.10 -4.19 4.93
N GLU A 436 0.08 -3.85 5.73
CA GLU A 436 -0.18 -4.42 7.06
C GLU A 436 -1.03 -5.70 6.99
N LEU A 437 -2.09 -5.68 6.18
CA LEU A 437 -3.03 -6.80 6.08
C LEU A 437 -3.53 -6.94 4.64
N ARG A 438 -3.48 -8.16 4.11
CA ARG A 438 -4.00 -8.47 2.77
C ARG A 438 -5.52 -8.63 2.77
N VAL A 439 -6.19 -8.09 1.75
CA VAL A 439 -7.67 -8.03 1.61
C VAL A 439 -8.08 -8.18 0.15
N ASP A 440 -8.17 -9.40 -0.36
CA ASP A 440 -8.33 -9.68 -1.80
C ASP A 440 -9.79 -9.87 -2.28
N ASP A 441 -10.78 -9.67 -1.41
CA ASP A 441 -12.18 -9.99 -1.66
C ASP A 441 -13.07 -8.73 -1.86
N GLU A 442 -14.37 -8.85 -1.62
CA GLU A 442 -15.37 -7.78 -1.67
C GLU A 442 -15.02 -6.53 -0.82
N ASN A 443 -14.05 -6.67 0.09
CA ASN A 443 -13.56 -5.58 0.90
C ASN A 443 -12.51 -4.72 0.17
N ALA A 444 -11.96 -5.14 -0.96
CA ALA A 444 -11.03 -4.33 -1.74
C ALA A 444 -11.71 -3.07 -2.29
N VAL A 445 -10.98 -1.96 -2.37
CA VAL A 445 -11.49 -0.77 -3.06
C VAL A 445 -11.41 -1.08 -4.55
N LEU A 446 -12.54 -1.40 -5.18
CA LEU A 446 -12.57 -1.73 -6.61
C LEU A 446 -12.00 -0.56 -7.43
N ARG A 447 -10.91 -0.83 -8.16
CA ARG A 447 -10.28 0.09 -9.12
C ARG A 447 -10.52 -0.44 -10.54
N PRO A 448 -11.52 0.10 -11.26
CA PRO A 448 -11.81 -0.30 -12.64
C PRO A 448 -10.74 0.21 -13.60
N GLY A 449 -10.62 -0.43 -14.76
CA GLY A 449 -9.72 -0.02 -15.85
C GLY A 449 -8.36 -0.71 -15.88
N LEU A 450 -7.44 -0.16 -16.68
CA LEU A 450 -6.09 -0.71 -16.95
C LEU A 450 -5.17 -0.76 -15.71
N ALA A 451 -5.56 -0.05 -14.65
CA ALA A 451 -4.91 0.06 -13.36
C ALA A 451 -5.32 -1.07 -12.38
N ARG A 452 -5.41 -2.31 -12.87
CA ARG A 452 -5.91 -3.44 -12.06
C ARG A 452 -4.91 -3.76 -10.95
N SER A 453 -5.41 -3.84 -9.72
CA SER A 453 -4.64 -4.25 -8.54
C SER A 453 -4.27 -5.73 -8.66
N VAL A 454 -2.99 -6.07 -8.44
CA VAL A 454 -2.54 -7.48 -8.36
C VAL A 454 -2.77 -8.09 -6.98
N ALA A 455 -2.89 -7.23 -5.96
CA ALA A 455 -3.18 -7.55 -4.57
C ALA A 455 -3.56 -6.28 -3.81
N SER A 456 -4.52 -6.38 -2.89
CA SER A 456 -4.97 -5.24 -2.10
C SER A 456 -4.61 -5.42 -0.64
N TYR A 457 -4.23 -4.34 0.02
CA TYR A 457 -3.83 -4.31 1.42
C TYR A 457 -4.53 -3.19 2.18
N ARG A 458 -4.57 -3.34 3.50
CA ARG A 458 -4.73 -2.24 4.44
C ARG A 458 -3.36 -1.78 4.89
N ALA A 459 -3.24 -0.46 4.99
CA ALA A 459 -2.18 0.25 5.69
C ALA A 459 -2.78 0.87 6.95
N LEU A 460 -2.01 1.73 7.64
CA LEU A 460 -2.51 2.45 8.79
C LEU A 460 -3.38 3.64 8.34
N GLY A 461 -4.70 3.44 8.33
CA GLY A 461 -5.68 4.46 7.95
C GLY A 461 -5.93 4.61 6.44
N TRP A 462 -5.33 3.75 5.62
CA TRP A 462 -5.44 3.77 4.16
C TRP A 462 -5.63 2.36 3.59
N SER A 463 -6.16 2.29 2.37
CA SER A 463 -6.05 1.12 1.50
C SER A 463 -4.84 1.27 0.57
N LEU A 464 -4.25 0.15 0.19
CA LEU A 464 -3.12 0.07 -0.75
C LEU A 464 -3.43 -0.95 -1.83
N ASP A 465 -3.33 -0.55 -3.08
CA ASP A 465 -3.43 -1.43 -4.23
C ASP A 465 -2.04 -1.57 -4.87
N VAL A 466 -1.57 -2.80 -5.01
CA VAL A 466 -0.28 -3.06 -5.68
C VAL A 466 -0.53 -3.07 -7.18
N THR A 467 0.20 -2.24 -7.93
CA THR A 467 0.13 -2.20 -9.39
C THR A 467 1.52 -2.27 -10.01
N ALA A 468 1.57 -2.56 -11.32
CA ALA A 468 2.83 -2.58 -12.08
C ALA A 468 3.51 -1.20 -12.12
N GLU A 469 2.76 -0.11 -11.89
CA GLU A 469 3.27 1.27 -11.90
C GLU A 469 3.49 1.83 -10.47
N GLY A 470 3.51 0.97 -9.46
CA GLY A 470 3.71 1.32 -8.05
C GLY A 470 2.44 1.27 -7.21
N ASP A 471 2.61 1.17 -5.89
CA ASP A 471 1.47 1.07 -4.97
C ASP A 471 0.62 2.35 -5.02
N VAL A 472 -0.70 2.18 -5.18
CA VAL A 472 -1.67 3.26 -5.10
C VAL A 472 -2.31 3.26 -3.73
N VAL A 473 -2.17 4.37 -3.02
CA VAL A 473 -2.77 4.60 -1.71
C VAL A 473 -4.13 5.24 -1.92
N ALA A 474 -5.19 4.69 -1.34
CA ALA A 474 -6.54 5.21 -1.53
C ALA A 474 -7.39 5.13 -0.26
N HIS A 475 -8.44 5.93 -0.24
CA HIS A 475 -9.54 5.77 0.70
C HIS A 475 -10.84 6.26 0.03
N SER A 476 -11.98 5.75 0.49
CA SER A 476 -13.30 6.21 0.03
C SER A 476 -14.22 6.53 1.21
N GLY A 477 -15.30 7.26 0.96
CA GLY A 477 -16.28 7.59 1.98
C GLY A 477 -17.69 7.71 1.41
N SER A 478 -18.65 7.37 2.25
CA SER A 478 -20.06 7.62 2.01
C SER A 478 -20.76 7.93 3.33
N ASN A 479 -21.60 8.96 3.31
CA ASN A 479 -22.51 9.26 4.41
C ASN A 479 -23.95 9.07 3.93
N SER A 480 -24.83 8.71 4.86
CA SER A 480 -26.25 8.56 4.60
C SER A 480 -26.92 9.88 4.19
N SER A 481 -26.29 11.03 4.41
CA SER A 481 -26.70 12.34 3.91
C SER A 481 -26.52 12.51 2.39
N GLY A 482 -26.01 11.50 1.66
CA GLY A 482 -25.98 11.50 0.18
C GLY A 482 -24.61 11.78 -0.44
N PHE A 483 -23.58 12.00 0.39
CA PHE A 483 -22.22 12.29 -0.10
C PHE A 483 -21.47 11.03 -0.49
N ARG A 484 -20.64 11.13 -1.54
CA ARG A 484 -19.69 10.12 -1.99
C ARG A 484 -18.34 10.77 -2.20
N SER A 485 -17.31 10.23 -1.55
CA SER A 485 -15.97 10.80 -1.55
C SER A 485 -14.93 9.73 -1.87
N PHE A 486 -13.87 10.15 -2.55
CA PHE A 486 -12.76 9.29 -2.92
C PHE A 486 -11.49 10.10 -3.07
N GLY A 487 -10.38 9.51 -2.66
CA GLY A 487 -9.05 10.04 -2.89
C GLY A 487 -8.07 8.91 -3.11
N GLN A 488 -7.18 9.06 -4.10
CA GLN A 488 -6.05 8.17 -4.33
C GLN A 488 -4.78 8.96 -4.67
N PHE A 489 -3.62 8.40 -4.39
CA PHE A 489 -2.34 8.91 -4.86
C PHE A 489 -1.33 7.79 -5.08
N ASN A 490 -0.41 7.99 -6.02
CA ASN A 490 0.72 7.12 -6.26
C ASN A 490 2.01 7.82 -5.77
N PRO A 491 2.58 7.39 -4.62
CA PRO A 491 3.79 8.01 -4.07
C PRO A 491 4.98 7.95 -5.02
N ALA A 492 5.08 6.91 -5.86
CA ALA A 492 6.20 6.74 -6.78
C ALA A 492 6.15 7.74 -7.96
N LYS A 493 4.96 8.24 -8.30
CA LYS A 493 4.75 9.17 -9.43
C LYS A 493 4.53 10.62 -9.00
N GLY A 494 4.22 10.87 -7.73
CA GLY A 494 3.93 12.22 -7.25
C GLY A 494 2.54 12.70 -7.66
N SER A 495 1.60 11.81 -7.90
CA SER A 495 0.33 12.09 -8.59
C SER A 495 -0.86 11.52 -7.83
N GLY A 496 -2.06 11.98 -8.16
CA GLY A 496 -3.25 11.60 -7.40
C GLY A 496 -4.51 12.31 -7.85
N LEU A 497 -5.62 11.95 -7.22
CA LEU A 497 -6.97 12.33 -7.61
C LEU A 497 -7.86 12.38 -6.37
N VAL A 498 -8.69 13.42 -6.26
CA VAL A 498 -9.74 13.54 -5.24
C VAL A 498 -11.05 13.87 -5.92
N ILE A 499 -12.12 13.13 -5.64
CA ILE A 499 -13.45 13.31 -6.22
C ILE A 499 -14.48 13.29 -5.11
N PHE A 500 -15.18 14.41 -4.90
CA PHE A 500 -16.33 14.48 -3.99
C PHE A 500 -17.60 14.81 -4.76
N ALA A 501 -18.64 13.99 -4.58
CA ALA A 501 -19.95 14.16 -5.15
C ALA A 501 -21.00 14.30 -4.04
N ASN A 502 -22.05 15.08 -4.30
CA ASN A 502 -23.15 15.31 -3.36
C ASN A 502 -24.42 14.52 -3.73
N GLY A 503 -24.29 13.35 -4.34
CA GLY A 503 -25.40 12.46 -4.66
C GLY A 503 -25.01 10.99 -4.60
N GLU A 504 -25.98 10.12 -4.32
CA GLU A 504 -25.73 8.69 -4.07
C GLU A 504 -25.18 7.95 -5.31
N GLY A 505 -25.57 8.38 -6.52
CA GLY A 505 -25.03 7.90 -7.81
C GLY A 505 -23.57 8.24 -8.08
N GLY A 506 -22.90 8.96 -7.17
CA GLY A 506 -21.49 9.34 -7.30
C GLY A 506 -20.51 8.17 -7.43
N TYR A 507 -20.89 6.95 -7.04
CA TYR A 507 -20.04 5.76 -7.18
C TYR A 507 -19.73 5.40 -8.64
N ALA A 508 -20.73 5.42 -9.52
CA ALA A 508 -20.58 5.06 -10.92
C ALA A 508 -19.79 6.14 -11.68
N LEU A 509 -20.08 7.42 -11.41
CA LEU A 509 -19.29 8.53 -11.94
C LEU A 509 -17.82 8.42 -11.53
N ARG A 510 -17.55 8.18 -10.23
CA ARG A 510 -16.19 7.95 -9.73
C ARG A 510 -15.51 6.80 -10.45
N ALA A 511 -16.19 5.67 -10.62
CA ALA A 511 -15.65 4.50 -11.29
C ALA A 511 -15.20 4.82 -12.72
N ALA A 512 -16.05 5.49 -13.51
CA ALA A 512 -15.70 5.91 -14.87
C ALA A 512 -14.52 6.90 -14.92
N VAL A 513 -14.43 7.82 -13.97
CA VAL A 513 -13.28 8.74 -13.87
C VAL A 513 -12.00 7.96 -13.53
N ILE A 514 -12.03 7.05 -12.57
CA ILE A 514 -10.87 6.20 -12.21
C ILE A 514 -10.47 5.30 -13.37
N GLU A 515 -11.42 4.73 -14.11
CA GLU A 515 -11.15 3.87 -15.27
C GLU A 515 -10.40 4.64 -16.37
N ARG A 516 -10.78 5.90 -16.63
CA ARG A 516 -10.09 6.75 -17.60
C ARG A 516 -8.72 7.20 -17.12
N ILE A 517 -8.65 7.67 -15.88
CA ILE A 517 -7.49 8.35 -15.33
C ILE A 517 -6.42 7.33 -14.86
N GLY A 518 -6.85 6.16 -14.38
CA GLY A 518 -6.02 5.03 -14.00
C GLY A 518 -5.22 5.25 -12.72
N ASP A 519 -3.95 4.84 -12.78
CA ASP A 519 -2.92 4.92 -11.72
C ASP A 519 -2.20 6.27 -11.67
N LEU A 520 -2.82 7.32 -12.24
CA LEU A 520 -2.22 8.60 -12.58
C LEU A 520 -1.02 8.96 -11.73
#